data_AF-A0A1H3XGT5-F1
#
_entry.id   AF-A0A1H3XGT5-F1
#
_cell.length_a   1.000
_cell.length_b   1.000
_cell.length_c   1.000
_cell.angle_alpha   90.00
_cell.angle_beta   90.00
_cell.angle_gamma   90.00
#
_symmetry.space_group_name_H-M   'P 1'
#
loop_
_entity.id
_entity.type
_entity.pdbx_description
1 polymer ?
#
loop_
_entity_poly.entity_id
_entity_poly.type
_entity_poly.pdbx_seq_one_letter_code
_entity_poly.pdbx_strand_id
1 'polypeptide(L)'
;MKKRFLKTFLPVMLLVSAVFIIGSGCGDGISNPPQDFQDYWPDIDQDSYGDASVSPTTYASSDAPANYVMDNTDCNDNDATIYPGATEILDNGVDEDCNGYISITLFVDADGDGFGKAIEVLELLVDESIPSGYSYYAGDCNDDDAAINPLVDEIVGNGIDDNCDGDIDIVEYYTDADGDGYGAGSALPPPAAGVNNNLDCDDTNANIHPYTREFLNDGIDSNCDGEDNT
;
A
#
# COMPACT_ATOMS: atom_id res chain seq x y z
N MET A 1 -42.97 -38.25 11.25
CA MET A 1 -42.95 -39.66 10.79
C MET A 1 -41.72 -39.78 9.88
N LYS A 2 -40.66 -40.56 10.15
CA LYS A 2 -40.54 -41.97 10.53
C LYS A 2 -39.40 -42.14 11.56
N LYS A 3 -39.64 -43.07 12.49
CA LYS A 3 -38.72 -43.60 13.49
C LYS A 3 -37.69 -44.55 12.85
N ARG A 4 -36.59 -44.80 13.60
CA ARG A 4 -35.73 -46.01 13.69
C ARG A 4 -34.29 -45.80 13.19
N PHE A 5 -33.23 -46.36 13.78
CA PHE A 5 -33.08 -47.40 14.81
C PHE A 5 -31.72 -47.21 15.49
N LEU A 6 -31.71 -47.23 16.83
CA LEU A 6 -30.53 -47.33 17.68
C LEU A 6 -29.80 -48.66 17.38
N LYS A 7 -28.50 -48.62 17.08
CA LYS A 7 -27.61 -49.78 17.16
C LYS A 7 -26.38 -49.41 17.98
N THR A 8 -26.52 -49.66 19.27
CA THR A 8 -25.43 -49.92 20.21
C THR A 8 -24.64 -51.14 19.73
N PHE A 9 -23.34 -50.98 19.46
CA PHE A 9 -22.36 -52.06 19.51
C PHE A 9 -21.03 -51.49 20.04
N LEU A 10 -20.83 -51.76 21.33
CA LEU A 10 -19.59 -52.02 22.08
C LEU A 10 -18.24 -51.56 21.48
N PRO A 11 -17.41 -50.81 22.24
CA PRO A 11 -16.02 -50.57 21.86
C PRO A 11 -15.23 -51.87 22.02
N VAL A 12 -14.56 -52.31 20.95
CA VAL A 12 -13.54 -53.35 21.00
C VAL A 12 -12.34 -52.78 21.74
N MET A 13 -12.21 -53.17 23.00
CA MET A 13 -10.99 -53.02 23.81
C MET A 13 -9.83 -53.69 23.08
N LEU A 14 -9.01 -52.89 22.39
CA LEU A 14 -7.72 -53.31 21.85
C LEU A 14 -6.78 -53.56 23.04
N LEU A 15 -6.76 -54.81 23.50
CA LEU A 15 -5.83 -55.34 24.48
C LEU A 15 -4.45 -55.41 23.81
N VAL A 16 -3.72 -54.29 23.77
CA VAL A 16 -2.29 -54.30 23.48
C VAL A 16 -1.63 -54.84 24.74
N SER A 17 -1.46 -56.16 24.78
CA SER A 17 -0.57 -56.83 25.72
C SER A 17 0.82 -56.23 25.54
N ALA A 18 1.20 -55.36 26.48
CA ALA A 18 2.56 -54.91 26.67
C ALA A 18 3.43 -56.15 26.96
N VAL A 19 4.11 -56.64 25.93
CA VAL A 19 5.26 -57.53 26.13
C VAL A 19 6.33 -56.63 26.71
N PHE A 20 6.45 -56.67 28.04
CA PHE A 20 7.64 -56.20 28.75
C PHE A 20 8.81 -57.08 28.32
N ILE A 21 9.46 -56.72 27.22
CA ILE A 21 10.82 -57.19 26.95
C ILE A 21 11.71 -56.45 27.94
N ILE A 22 11.83 -56.98 29.16
CA ILE A 22 13.04 -56.79 29.96
C ILE A 22 14.15 -57.56 29.24
N GLY A 23 14.63 -56.96 28.16
CA GLY A 23 15.91 -57.31 27.60
C GLY A 23 16.95 -56.94 28.65
N SER A 24 17.46 -57.94 29.37
CA SER A 24 18.77 -57.84 29.99
C SER A 24 19.81 -57.75 28.87
N GLY A 25 19.90 -56.57 28.26
CA GLY A 25 20.98 -56.19 27.38
C GLY A 25 22.24 -56.03 28.23
N CYS A 26 23.23 -56.87 27.94
CA CYS A 26 24.55 -56.79 28.54
C CYS A 26 25.12 -55.38 28.37
N GLY A 27 25.49 -54.74 29.47
CA GLY A 27 26.30 -53.52 29.45
C GLY A 27 27.72 -53.86 29.00
N ASP A 28 28.02 -53.59 27.74
CA ASP A 28 29.32 -53.08 27.37
C ASP A 28 29.48 -51.71 28.06
N GLY A 29 30.49 -51.57 28.91
CA GLY A 29 30.70 -50.41 29.79
C GLY A 29 31.08 -49.11 29.07
N ILE A 30 30.37 -48.77 28.00
CA ILE A 30 30.38 -47.47 27.34
C ILE A 30 28.94 -46.95 27.41
N SER A 31 28.57 -46.38 28.56
CA SER A 31 27.36 -45.57 28.66
C SER A 31 27.60 -44.25 27.92
N ASN A 32 27.60 -44.27 26.59
CA ASN A 32 27.11 -43.09 25.90
C ASN A 32 25.60 -43.27 25.83
N PRO A 33 24.80 -42.51 26.61
CA PRO A 33 23.37 -42.39 26.29
C PRO A 33 23.26 -41.99 24.81
N PRO A 34 22.15 -42.31 24.10
CA PRO A 34 21.93 -41.75 22.78
C PRO A 34 22.19 -40.24 22.89
N GLN A 35 23.23 -39.78 22.19
CA GLN A 35 23.59 -38.37 22.21
C GLN A 35 22.44 -37.68 21.50
N ASP A 36 21.66 -36.93 22.26
CA ASP A 36 20.55 -36.16 21.73
C ASP A 36 21.19 -35.00 20.95
N PHE A 37 21.07 -35.08 19.63
CA PHE A 37 21.59 -34.07 18.72
C PHE A 37 20.44 -33.15 18.37
N GLN A 38 20.53 -31.91 18.83
CA GLN A 38 19.54 -30.88 18.58
C GLN A 38 20.13 -29.83 17.65
N ASP A 39 19.27 -29.32 16.77
CA ASP A 39 19.59 -28.24 15.85
C ASP A 39 19.25 -26.89 16.52
N TYR A 40 20.17 -25.94 16.39
CA TYR A 40 19.98 -24.58 16.87
C TYR A 40 20.42 -23.57 15.81
N TRP A 41 19.75 -22.41 15.80
CA TRP A 41 20.00 -21.28 14.91
C TRP A 41 20.57 -20.12 15.69
N PRO A 42 21.45 -19.29 15.10
CA PRO A 42 21.91 -18.05 15.72
C PRO A 42 20.73 -17.15 16.07
N ASP A 43 20.83 -16.51 17.22
CA ASP A 43 19.93 -15.45 17.72
C ASP A 43 20.83 -14.24 17.99
N ILE A 44 21.01 -13.40 16.97
CA ILE A 44 21.99 -12.30 16.98
C ILE A 44 21.44 -11.08 17.74
N ASP A 45 20.15 -10.79 17.60
CA ASP A 45 19.52 -9.63 18.21
C ASP A 45 18.86 -9.89 19.58
N GLN A 46 18.79 -11.16 20.01
CA GLN A 46 18.37 -11.62 21.33
C GLN A 46 16.87 -11.45 21.62
N ASP A 47 16.01 -11.68 20.63
CA ASP A 47 14.56 -11.71 20.82
C ASP A 47 13.99 -13.11 21.12
N SER A 48 14.84 -14.14 21.11
CA SER A 48 14.53 -15.57 21.33
C SER A 48 14.10 -16.37 20.09
N TYR A 49 14.13 -15.77 18.92
CA TYR A 49 13.98 -16.43 17.63
C TYR A 49 15.30 -16.38 16.88
N GLY A 50 15.52 -17.36 16.02
CA GLY A 50 16.79 -17.52 15.32
C GLY A 50 16.64 -17.40 13.82
N ASP A 51 17.73 -17.00 13.18
CA ASP A 51 17.79 -16.66 11.75
C ASP A 51 17.22 -17.78 10.84
N ALA A 52 16.07 -17.51 10.22
CA ALA A 52 15.42 -18.44 9.29
C ALA A 52 16.22 -18.65 7.99
N SER A 53 17.14 -17.75 7.65
CA SER A 53 17.90 -17.75 6.40
C SER A 53 19.15 -18.63 6.43
N VAL A 54 19.56 -19.10 7.61
CA VAL A 54 20.76 -19.93 7.79
C VAL A 54 20.43 -21.39 8.14
N SER A 55 21.35 -22.29 7.79
CA SER A 55 21.25 -23.69 8.21
C SER A 55 21.59 -23.84 9.70
N PRO A 56 20.91 -24.74 10.42
CA PRO A 56 21.18 -24.96 11.84
C PRO A 56 22.59 -25.49 12.07
N THR A 57 23.10 -25.24 13.28
CA THR A 57 24.26 -25.94 13.83
C THR A 57 23.79 -27.00 14.82
N THR A 58 24.22 -28.25 14.62
CA THR A 58 23.83 -29.37 15.47
C THR A 58 24.77 -29.53 16.67
N TYR A 59 24.21 -29.64 17.87
CA TYR A 59 24.95 -29.84 19.12
C TYR A 59 24.49 -31.12 19.84
N ALA A 60 25.44 -31.82 20.47
CA ALA A 60 25.15 -32.97 21.34
C ALA A 60 24.70 -32.49 22.75
N SER A 61 23.67 -31.64 22.80
CA SER A 61 23.15 -31.01 24.02
C SER A 61 21.70 -30.58 23.83
N SER A 62 20.87 -30.79 24.86
CA SER A 62 19.51 -30.25 24.95
C SER A 62 19.46 -28.78 25.38
N ASP A 63 20.57 -28.27 25.93
CA ASP A 63 20.71 -26.86 26.29
C ASP A 63 21.27 -26.11 25.08
N ALA A 64 20.61 -25.01 24.71
CA ALA A 64 21.03 -24.13 23.65
C ALA A 64 22.39 -23.47 23.97
N PRO A 65 23.33 -23.41 23.02
CA PRO A 65 24.53 -22.59 23.15
C PRO A 65 24.19 -21.10 23.35
N ALA A 66 25.15 -20.31 23.84
CA ALA A 66 24.97 -18.87 23.94
C ALA A 66 24.76 -18.24 22.55
N ASN A 67 23.75 -17.37 22.42
CA ASN A 67 23.31 -16.70 21.18
C ASN A 67 22.77 -17.68 20.12
N TYR A 68 22.15 -18.77 20.57
CA TYR A 68 21.48 -19.73 19.71
C TYR A 68 20.14 -20.12 20.32
N VAL A 69 19.15 -20.38 19.49
CA VAL A 69 17.81 -20.86 19.88
C VAL A 69 17.35 -21.98 18.96
N MET A 70 16.31 -22.71 19.39
CA MET A 70 15.76 -23.83 18.62
C MET A 70 14.71 -23.39 17.61
N ASP A 71 14.09 -22.24 17.85
CA ASP A 71 13.04 -21.69 16.99
C ASP A 71 13.68 -20.83 15.90
N ASN A 72 13.47 -21.17 14.64
CA ASN A 72 14.19 -20.59 13.51
C ASN A 72 13.30 -19.73 12.61
N THR A 73 12.27 -19.14 13.21
CA THR A 73 11.22 -18.43 12.49
C THR A 73 11.48 -16.93 12.40
N ASP A 74 12.66 -16.45 12.77
CA ASP A 74 13.01 -15.04 12.65
C ASP A 74 13.34 -14.68 11.20
N CYS A 75 12.59 -13.73 10.66
CA CYS A 75 12.76 -13.19 9.33
C CYS A 75 13.82 -12.06 9.26
N ASN A 76 14.22 -11.48 10.40
CA ASN A 76 15.28 -10.49 10.50
C ASN A 76 16.06 -10.55 11.84
N ASP A 77 17.02 -11.47 11.92
CA ASP A 77 17.94 -11.70 13.06
C ASP A 77 18.91 -10.54 13.37
N ASN A 78 18.67 -9.33 12.84
CA ASN A 78 19.42 -8.13 13.21
C ASN A 78 18.55 -7.05 13.87
N ASP A 79 17.26 -7.33 14.08
CA ASP A 79 16.28 -6.40 14.64
C ASP A 79 15.29 -7.12 15.57
N ALA A 80 15.56 -7.08 16.87
CA ALA A 80 14.73 -7.67 17.93
C ALA A 80 13.30 -7.12 18.05
N THR A 81 12.88 -6.21 17.15
CA THR A 81 11.49 -5.76 17.03
C THR A 81 10.71 -6.48 15.93
N ILE A 82 11.38 -7.27 15.10
CA ILE A 82 10.83 -8.07 14.01
C ILE A 82 10.97 -9.53 14.39
N TYR A 83 9.87 -10.16 14.77
CA TYR A 83 9.86 -11.54 15.25
C TYR A 83 8.46 -12.14 15.18
N PRO A 84 8.32 -13.47 15.21
CA PRO A 84 7.04 -14.17 15.25
C PRO A 84 6.04 -13.59 16.26
N GLY A 85 4.96 -13.00 15.72
CA GLY A 85 3.89 -12.40 16.52
C GLY A 85 4.15 -10.99 17.04
N ALA A 86 5.16 -10.28 16.51
CA ALA A 86 5.28 -8.83 16.68
C ALA A 86 4.05 -8.10 16.14
N THR A 87 3.95 -6.78 16.40
CA THR A 87 2.83 -5.98 15.88
C THR A 87 3.26 -5.28 14.60
N GLU A 88 2.50 -5.53 13.55
CA GLU A 88 2.65 -4.86 12.26
C GLU A 88 2.58 -3.33 12.37
N ILE A 89 3.51 -2.67 11.68
CA ILE A 89 3.54 -1.22 11.49
C ILE A 89 2.96 -0.91 10.12
N LEU A 90 1.79 -0.27 10.12
CA LEU A 90 1.09 0.08 8.88
C LEU A 90 1.98 0.86 7.90
N ASP A 91 1.94 0.46 6.62
CA ASP A 91 2.47 1.20 5.47
C ASP A 91 4.00 1.41 5.46
N ASN A 92 4.77 0.62 6.21
CA ASN A 92 6.24 0.67 6.15
C ASN A 92 6.85 -0.39 5.21
N GLY A 93 6.05 -1.36 4.75
CA GLY A 93 6.47 -2.43 3.84
C GLY A 93 7.37 -3.49 4.47
N VAL A 94 7.34 -3.64 5.79
CA VAL A 94 8.07 -4.66 6.55
C VAL A 94 7.05 -5.65 7.13
N ASP A 95 7.42 -6.94 7.14
CA ASP A 95 6.69 -8.02 7.82
C ASP A 95 7.31 -8.12 9.22
N GLU A 96 6.70 -7.45 10.20
CA GLU A 96 7.22 -7.42 11.57
C GLU A 96 7.00 -8.75 12.28
N ASP A 97 5.87 -9.40 12.02
CA ASP A 97 5.47 -10.59 12.75
C ASP A 97 5.94 -11.91 12.12
N CYS A 98 6.73 -11.81 11.05
CA CYS A 98 7.32 -12.90 10.28
C CYS A 98 6.30 -13.92 9.76
N ASN A 99 5.06 -13.50 9.48
CA ASN A 99 4.01 -14.37 8.99
C ASN A 99 3.92 -14.44 7.45
N GLY A 100 4.73 -13.64 6.75
CA GLY A 100 4.80 -13.53 5.30
C GLY A 100 3.90 -12.45 4.69
N TYR A 101 3.23 -11.66 5.52
CA TYR A 101 2.30 -10.61 5.12
C TYR A 101 2.77 -9.26 5.69
N ILE A 102 2.47 -8.19 4.97
CA ILE A 102 2.67 -6.80 5.42
C ILE A 102 1.31 -6.15 5.65
N SER A 103 1.22 -5.27 6.64
CA SER A 103 0.02 -4.45 6.84
C SER A 103 0.02 -3.18 6.00
N ILE A 104 -1.06 -2.99 5.25
CA ILE A 104 -1.23 -1.88 4.32
C ILE A 104 -2.60 -1.20 4.49
N THR A 105 -2.60 0.12 4.39
CA THR A 105 -3.80 0.95 4.34
C THR A 105 -4.20 1.15 2.88
N LEU A 106 -5.41 0.72 2.53
CA LEU A 106 -5.99 0.89 1.21
C LEU A 106 -7.31 1.65 1.29
N PHE A 107 -7.73 2.18 0.16
CA PHE A 107 -9.02 2.81 -0.02
C PHE A 107 -9.90 1.91 -0.88
N VAL A 108 -11.13 1.65 -0.46
CA VAL A 108 -12.13 0.98 -1.31
C VAL A 108 -12.35 1.87 -2.53
N ASP A 109 -12.25 1.27 -3.71
CA ASP A 109 -12.40 1.87 -5.04
C ASP A 109 -13.52 1.10 -5.75
N ALA A 110 -14.77 1.51 -5.54
CA ALA A 110 -15.93 0.75 -5.96
C ALA A 110 -16.30 0.90 -7.45
N ASP A 111 -15.90 1.99 -8.10
CA ASP A 111 -16.14 2.24 -9.53
C ASP A 111 -14.93 1.91 -10.43
N GLY A 112 -13.75 1.75 -9.86
CA GLY A 112 -12.54 1.27 -10.52
C GLY A 112 -11.78 2.35 -11.29
N ASP A 113 -11.88 3.62 -10.92
CA ASP A 113 -11.13 4.71 -11.55
C ASP A 113 -9.71 4.89 -11.00
N GLY A 114 -9.38 4.20 -9.91
CA GLY A 114 -8.08 4.22 -9.27
C GLY A 114 -7.97 5.20 -8.12
N PHE A 115 -9.05 5.84 -7.68
CA PHE A 115 -9.16 6.54 -6.41
C PHE A 115 -10.20 5.87 -5.53
N GLY A 116 -10.05 6.01 -4.22
CA GLY A 116 -10.99 5.44 -3.28
C GLY A 116 -11.29 6.37 -2.11
N LYS A 117 -12.33 6.01 -1.36
CA LYS A 117 -12.84 6.83 -0.26
C LYS A 117 -12.73 6.17 1.10
N ALA A 118 -13.23 4.95 1.24
CA ALA A 118 -13.31 4.29 2.55
C ALA A 118 -11.99 3.61 2.91
N ILE A 119 -11.43 3.93 4.08
CA ILE A 119 -10.17 3.34 4.56
C ILE A 119 -10.41 1.90 5.04
N GLU A 120 -9.56 0.98 4.58
CA GLU A 120 -9.46 -0.39 5.09
C GLU A 120 -7.98 -0.77 5.31
N VAL A 121 -7.73 -1.57 6.35
CA VAL A 121 -6.38 -2.11 6.63
C VAL A 121 -6.40 -3.59 6.29
N LEU A 122 -5.49 -4.00 5.41
CA LEU A 122 -5.36 -5.38 4.94
C LEU A 122 -3.94 -5.87 5.23
N GLU A 123 -3.82 -7.19 5.44
CA GLU A 123 -2.54 -7.90 5.40
C GLU A 123 -2.39 -8.52 4.00
N LEU A 124 -1.32 -8.19 3.30
CA LEU A 124 -1.03 -8.67 1.94
C LEU A 124 0.29 -9.41 1.91
N LEU A 125 0.40 -10.45 1.06
CA LEU A 125 1.68 -11.12 0.85
C LEU A 125 2.71 -10.11 0.33
N VAL A 126 3.95 -10.23 0.81
CA VAL A 126 5.08 -9.46 0.28
C VAL A 126 5.16 -9.62 -1.25
N ASP A 127 5.33 -8.51 -1.96
CA ASP A 127 5.37 -8.42 -3.43
C ASP A 127 4.07 -8.77 -4.19
N GLU A 128 2.93 -8.89 -3.51
CA GLU A 128 1.63 -9.07 -4.16
C GLU A 128 1.02 -7.73 -4.64
N SER A 129 0.28 -7.76 -5.75
CA SER A 129 -0.53 -6.62 -6.17
C SER A 129 -1.76 -6.45 -5.27
N ILE A 130 -2.20 -5.22 -5.05
CA ILE A 130 -3.43 -4.97 -4.28
C ILE A 130 -4.64 -5.68 -4.90
N PRO A 131 -5.61 -6.12 -4.07
CA PRO A 131 -6.83 -6.75 -4.57
C PRO A 131 -7.66 -5.80 -5.44
N SER A 132 -8.43 -6.35 -6.38
CA SER A 132 -9.38 -5.57 -7.18
C SER A 132 -10.43 -4.90 -6.30
N GLY A 133 -10.80 -3.66 -6.61
CA GLY A 133 -11.75 -2.87 -5.82
C GLY A 133 -11.11 -2.07 -4.69
N TYR A 134 -9.77 -1.95 -4.71
CA TYR A 134 -9.00 -1.12 -3.81
C TYR A 134 -8.03 -0.23 -4.59
N SER A 135 -7.68 0.91 -4.00
CA SER A 135 -6.67 1.82 -4.47
C SER A 135 -5.70 2.24 -3.36
N TYR A 136 -4.49 2.62 -3.76
CA TYR A 136 -3.53 3.34 -2.93
C TYR A 136 -3.86 4.83 -2.79
N TYR A 137 -4.64 5.37 -3.72
CA TYR A 137 -4.91 6.78 -3.82
C TYR A 137 -6.27 7.10 -3.19
N ALA A 138 -6.23 7.98 -2.20
CA ALA A 138 -7.42 8.54 -1.58
C ALA A 138 -7.96 9.71 -2.41
N GLY A 139 -9.14 10.18 -2.03
CA GLY A 139 -9.64 11.49 -2.45
C GLY A 139 -10.84 11.43 -3.37
N ASP A 140 -11.37 10.24 -3.63
CA ASP A 140 -12.61 10.10 -4.36
C ASP A 140 -13.80 10.65 -3.54
N CYS A 141 -14.44 11.66 -4.08
CA CYS A 141 -15.62 12.27 -3.51
C CYS A 141 -16.91 11.50 -3.86
N ASN A 142 -16.91 10.68 -4.91
CA ASN A 142 -18.00 9.81 -5.35
C ASN A 142 -17.56 8.44 -5.93
N ASP A 143 -17.20 7.52 -5.02
CA ASP A 143 -16.86 6.08 -5.22
C ASP A 143 -17.84 5.22 -6.08
N ASP A 144 -18.98 5.77 -6.49
CA ASP A 144 -19.97 5.09 -7.34
C ASP A 144 -19.92 5.57 -8.81
N ASP A 145 -19.07 6.55 -9.16
CA ASP A 145 -18.99 7.18 -10.49
C ASP A 145 -17.56 7.57 -10.89
N ALA A 146 -16.93 6.70 -11.69
CA ALA A 146 -15.57 6.82 -12.21
C ALA A 146 -15.27 8.10 -13.03
N ALA A 147 -16.28 8.93 -13.31
CA ALA A 147 -16.11 10.24 -13.93
C ALA A 147 -15.83 11.37 -12.92
N ILE A 148 -15.88 11.10 -11.61
CA ILE A 148 -15.70 12.07 -10.53
C ILE A 148 -14.53 11.62 -9.68
N ASN A 149 -13.35 12.22 -9.86
CA ASN A 149 -12.14 11.89 -9.11
C ASN A 149 -11.07 13.00 -9.18
N PRO A 150 -10.03 12.96 -8.32
CA PRO A 150 -8.98 13.98 -8.27
C PRO A 150 -8.24 14.34 -9.57
N LEU A 151 -8.39 13.57 -10.65
CA LEU A 151 -7.67 13.80 -11.91
C LEU A 151 -8.56 14.26 -13.08
N VAL A 152 -9.87 14.42 -12.89
CA VAL A 152 -10.72 14.98 -13.94
C VAL A 152 -10.74 16.50 -13.90
N ASP A 153 -11.17 17.14 -14.99
CA ASP A 153 -11.45 18.57 -15.02
C ASP A 153 -12.93 18.81 -14.69
N GLU A 154 -13.24 19.95 -14.06
CA GLU A 154 -14.60 20.41 -13.78
C GLU A 154 -15.47 20.50 -15.05
N ILE A 155 -16.65 19.88 -15.01
CA ILE A 155 -17.67 19.98 -16.07
C ILE A 155 -18.61 21.13 -15.73
N VAL A 156 -18.26 22.31 -16.24
CA VAL A 156 -18.97 23.57 -15.97
C VAL A 156 -20.50 23.48 -16.10
N GLY A 157 -21.17 23.78 -14.99
CA GLY A 157 -22.62 23.94 -14.89
C GLY A 157 -23.36 22.66 -14.57
N ASN A 158 -22.67 21.59 -14.16
CA ASN A 158 -23.31 20.36 -13.70
C ASN A 158 -23.62 20.39 -12.18
N GLY A 159 -23.04 21.33 -11.42
CA GLY A 159 -23.25 21.45 -9.97
C GLY A 159 -22.54 20.39 -9.13
N ILE A 160 -21.53 19.72 -9.70
CA ILE A 160 -20.74 18.66 -9.08
C ILE A 160 -19.30 19.17 -8.95
N ASP A 161 -18.63 18.78 -7.88
CA ASP A 161 -17.17 18.87 -7.74
C ASP A 161 -16.61 17.61 -8.41
N ASP A 162 -16.37 17.70 -9.72
CA ASP A 162 -15.96 16.55 -10.53
C ASP A 162 -14.53 16.15 -10.17
N ASN A 163 -13.67 17.13 -9.89
CA ASN A 163 -12.26 16.89 -9.60
C ASN A 163 -11.94 16.71 -8.11
N CYS A 164 -12.94 16.68 -7.25
CA CYS A 164 -12.83 16.49 -5.80
C CYS A 164 -11.86 17.45 -5.09
N ASP A 165 -11.66 18.67 -5.61
CA ASP A 165 -10.80 19.69 -5.00
C ASP A 165 -11.54 20.60 -3.99
N GLY A 166 -12.87 20.46 -3.92
CA GLY A 166 -13.76 21.18 -3.03
C GLY A 166 -14.41 22.42 -3.65
N ASP A 167 -14.03 22.80 -4.87
CA ASP A 167 -14.58 23.91 -5.63
C ASP A 167 -15.54 23.39 -6.72
N ILE A 168 -16.82 23.79 -6.63
CA ILE A 168 -17.85 23.33 -7.58
C ILE A 168 -17.95 24.28 -8.76
N ASP A 169 -17.87 23.75 -9.99
CA ASP A 169 -18.06 24.48 -11.25
C ASP A 169 -17.16 25.73 -11.40
N ILE A 170 -15.99 25.75 -10.76
CA ILE A 170 -15.08 26.91 -10.82
C ILE A 170 -14.21 26.82 -12.07
N VAL A 171 -14.55 27.64 -13.05
CA VAL A 171 -13.66 28.04 -14.15
C VAL A 171 -13.50 29.55 -14.10
N GLU A 172 -12.27 30.00 -13.88
CA GLU A 172 -11.95 31.43 -13.93
C GLU A 172 -11.98 31.89 -15.39
N TYR A 173 -12.97 32.71 -15.71
CA TYR A 173 -13.04 33.42 -16.98
C TYR A 173 -12.42 34.81 -16.83
N TYR A 174 -11.69 35.23 -17.83
CA TYR A 174 -11.11 36.56 -17.94
C TYR A 174 -11.82 37.31 -19.07
N THR A 175 -11.89 38.64 -18.95
CA THR A 175 -12.49 39.47 -20.01
C THR A 175 -11.58 39.37 -21.23
N ASP A 176 -12.19 39.16 -22.40
CA ASP A 176 -11.55 39.24 -23.72
C ASP A 176 -12.24 40.42 -24.42
N ALA A 177 -11.72 41.62 -24.20
CA ALA A 177 -12.36 42.87 -24.58
C ALA A 177 -12.11 43.25 -26.05
N ASP A 178 -11.05 42.72 -26.67
CA ASP A 178 -10.73 42.95 -28.08
C ASP A 178 -11.07 41.77 -29.01
N GLY A 179 -11.35 40.59 -28.46
CA GLY A 179 -11.88 39.42 -29.16
C GLY A 179 -10.83 38.54 -29.83
N ASP A 180 -9.59 38.53 -29.34
CA ASP A 180 -8.50 37.72 -29.91
C ASP A 180 -8.36 36.30 -29.33
N GLY A 181 -9.11 36.00 -28.27
CA GLY A 181 -9.12 34.70 -27.59
C GLY A 181 -8.21 34.63 -26.36
N TYR A 182 -7.52 35.71 -26.00
CA TYR A 182 -6.78 35.86 -24.76
C TYR A 182 -7.47 36.87 -23.86
N GLY A 183 -7.36 36.65 -22.55
CA GLY A 183 -8.06 37.47 -21.57
C GLY A 183 -7.11 38.15 -20.62
N ALA A 184 -7.58 39.22 -19.99
CA ALA A 184 -6.84 39.94 -18.97
C ALA A 184 -7.68 40.30 -17.72
N GLY A 185 -6.97 40.59 -16.64
CA GLY A 185 -7.51 41.25 -15.45
C GLY A 185 -7.92 40.29 -14.34
N SER A 186 -9.00 40.63 -13.63
CA SER A 186 -9.53 39.82 -12.54
C SER A 186 -10.51 38.78 -13.06
N ALA A 187 -10.51 37.58 -12.45
CA ALA A 187 -11.49 36.55 -12.75
C ALA A 187 -12.92 37.09 -12.63
N LEU A 188 -13.75 36.75 -13.60
CA LEU A 188 -15.14 37.17 -13.71
C LEU A 188 -16.02 36.31 -12.79
N PRO A 189 -16.99 36.93 -12.07
CA PRO A 189 -17.93 36.16 -11.25
C PRO A 189 -18.95 35.40 -12.12
N PRO A 190 -19.35 34.17 -11.72
CA PRO A 190 -20.39 33.41 -12.44
C PRO A 190 -21.75 34.15 -12.51
N PRO A 191 -22.52 33.98 -13.61
CA PRO A 191 -22.17 33.33 -14.86
C PRO A 191 -21.31 34.25 -15.73
N ALA A 192 -20.06 33.89 -15.96
CA ALA A 192 -19.12 34.68 -16.74
C ALA A 192 -19.11 34.22 -18.20
N ALA A 193 -18.94 35.17 -19.12
CA ALA A 193 -18.61 34.93 -20.52
C ALA A 193 -17.27 35.61 -20.79
N GLY A 194 -16.29 34.84 -21.24
CA GLY A 194 -14.90 35.26 -21.44
C GLY A 194 -14.05 34.09 -21.90
N VAL A 195 -12.74 34.19 -21.73
CA VAL A 195 -11.79 33.13 -22.06
C VAL A 195 -11.13 32.58 -20.80
N ASN A 196 -10.65 31.34 -20.85
CA ASN A 196 -10.09 30.61 -19.70
C ASN A 196 -8.58 30.82 -19.53
N ASN A 197 -8.08 32.01 -19.87
CA ASN A 197 -6.67 32.36 -19.74
C ASN A 197 -6.54 33.85 -19.37
N ASN A 198 -5.49 34.17 -18.59
CA ASN A 198 -5.15 35.54 -18.17
C ASN A 198 -3.79 35.94 -18.75
N LEU A 199 -3.66 35.86 -20.08
CA LEU A 199 -2.38 35.96 -20.77
C LEU A 199 -2.26 37.21 -21.64
N ASP A 200 -3.32 37.99 -21.78
CA ASP A 200 -3.31 39.20 -22.59
C ASP A 200 -2.68 40.37 -21.80
N CYS A 201 -1.64 40.97 -22.37
CA CYS A 201 -0.94 42.12 -21.83
C CYS A 201 -1.51 43.47 -22.29
N ASP A 202 -2.34 43.51 -23.34
CA ASP A 202 -3.12 44.66 -23.80
C ASP A 202 -4.48 44.21 -24.38
N ASP A 203 -5.42 43.93 -23.48
CA ASP A 203 -6.84 43.54 -23.72
C ASP A 203 -7.70 44.64 -24.38
N THR A 204 -7.06 45.60 -25.04
CA THR A 204 -7.70 46.60 -25.90
C THR A 204 -7.22 46.52 -27.35
N ASN A 205 -6.32 45.59 -27.67
CA ASN A 205 -5.69 45.45 -28.97
C ASN A 205 -5.43 43.98 -29.35
N ALA A 206 -6.33 43.44 -30.17
CA ALA A 206 -6.33 42.07 -30.68
C ALA A 206 -5.10 41.61 -31.50
N ASN A 207 -4.05 42.44 -31.60
CA ASN A 207 -2.76 42.07 -32.17
C ASN A 207 -1.64 42.03 -31.11
N ILE A 208 -1.96 42.17 -29.83
CA ILE A 208 -1.01 42.09 -28.73
C ILE A 208 -1.47 40.95 -27.83
N HIS A 209 -0.86 39.79 -28.00
CA HIS A 209 -1.24 38.57 -27.29
C HIS A 209 -0.16 37.50 -27.44
N PRO A 210 -0.15 36.45 -26.60
CA PRO A 210 0.77 35.34 -26.74
C PRO A 210 0.87 34.79 -28.16
N TYR A 211 2.11 34.47 -28.56
CA TYR A 211 2.45 33.89 -29.87
C TYR A 211 2.27 34.82 -31.07
N THR A 212 1.99 36.10 -30.85
CA THR A 212 2.10 37.12 -31.90
C THR A 212 3.55 37.26 -32.36
N ARG A 213 3.74 37.68 -33.60
CA ARG A 213 5.06 38.03 -34.12
C ARG A 213 5.50 39.38 -33.56
N GLU A 214 6.65 39.38 -32.92
CA GLU A 214 7.34 40.61 -32.53
C GLU A 214 7.86 41.46 -33.69
N PHE A 215 7.73 42.78 -33.53
CA PHE A 215 8.34 43.77 -34.42
C PHE A 215 9.53 44.41 -33.73
N LEU A 216 10.73 44.15 -34.28
CA LEU A 216 11.98 44.59 -33.67
C LEU A 216 12.04 46.11 -33.44
N ASN A 217 12.26 46.50 -32.19
CA ASN A 217 12.51 47.87 -31.72
C ASN A 217 11.35 48.87 -31.97
N ASP A 218 10.10 48.44 -31.86
CA ASP A 218 8.96 49.36 -31.85
C ASP A 218 8.51 49.78 -30.44
N GLY A 219 9.08 49.17 -29.39
CA GLY A 219 8.79 49.48 -28.00
C GLY A 219 7.54 48.78 -27.45
N ILE A 220 6.98 47.82 -28.18
CA ILE A 220 5.77 47.09 -27.82
C ILE A 220 6.11 45.61 -27.68
N ASP A 221 5.89 45.05 -26.49
CA ASP A 221 5.83 43.60 -26.27
C ASP A 221 4.51 43.10 -26.86
N SER A 222 4.54 42.75 -28.15
CA SER A 222 3.38 42.30 -28.92
C SER A 222 3.02 40.85 -28.63
N ASN A 223 3.97 40.04 -28.14
CA ASN A 223 3.78 38.62 -27.90
C ASN A 223 3.60 38.26 -26.41
N CYS A 224 3.55 39.27 -25.53
CA CYS A 224 3.36 39.16 -24.09
C CYS A 224 4.36 38.20 -23.42
N ASP A 225 5.59 38.09 -23.93
CA ASP A 225 6.65 37.26 -23.33
C ASP A 225 7.50 38.01 -22.27
N GLY A 226 7.20 39.30 -22.08
CA GLY A 226 7.86 40.18 -21.12
C GLY A 226 9.09 40.90 -21.68
N GLU A 227 9.43 40.71 -22.96
CA GLU A 227 10.59 41.30 -23.61
C GLU A 227 10.23 41.92 -24.98
N ASP A 228 10.60 43.18 -25.20
CA ASP A 228 10.65 43.74 -26.57
C ASP A 228 11.92 43.22 -27.25
N ASN A 229 11.77 42.25 -28.15
CA ASN A 229 12.89 41.63 -28.85
C ASN A 229 13.66 42.68 -29.69
N THR A 230 14.93 42.89 -29.31
CA THR A 230 15.86 43.86 -29.92
C THR A 230 16.32 43.49 -31.33
#